data_AF-A0A9X3TQ40-F1
#
_entry.id   AF-A0A9X3TQ40-F1
#
_cell.length_a   1.000
_cell.length_b   1.000
_cell.length_c   1.000
_cell.angle_alpha   90.00
_cell.angle_beta   90.00
_cell.angle_gamma   90.00
#
_symmetry.space_group_name_H-M   'P 1'
#
loop_
_entity.id
_entity.type
_entity.pdbx_description
1 polymer ?
#
loop_
_entity_poly.entity_id
_entity_poly.type
_entity_poly.pdbx_seq_one_letter_code
_entity_poly.pdbx_strand_id
1 'polypeptide(L)'
;MKRVVLLHNEQDKAQAMIPHGYTPILATTKEVFLDKVQQYKPDVCVILPSLFQGNPWDWLTEIHGKHVVIRPAEVQEYHLFLYLQRTFPDLIVVDPLLTELEIQQFLGHLLAEEPIADVQRPVPKTRAFVGTGGTGITTFLLLAAPWYAAQFPDKRILLVDMNEYKRDLSVALSAQPAQLSLMQAHLAKGNDRFTPFTVQHPTANNISVISAVKPWGSQEIATLMGVVRRHFDEVWFDVSRPSHVPRLLEEVDDIVYVVKPDAFCLEGMKSLIQYQDKAKVLITQFDDRYASVDEIRSFLQLSDVMGTIPYEYPLLPLKLEGGHIPLSKKMRKALEKLQWGIEGVQRTGYLRRWMAGWKR
;
A
#
# COMPACT_ATOMS: atom_id res chain seq x y z
N MET A 1 29.98 -5.64 -14.93
CA MET A 1 29.38 -6.25 -13.72
C MET A 1 28.62 -5.16 -13.01
N LYS A 2 27.37 -5.40 -12.63
CA LYS A 2 26.57 -4.46 -11.84
C LYS A 2 27.05 -4.53 -10.38
N ARG A 3 27.22 -3.38 -9.73
CA ARG A 3 27.98 -3.29 -8.46
C ARG A 3 27.18 -2.46 -7.45
N VAL A 4 27.07 -3.00 -6.23
CA VAL A 4 26.51 -2.28 -5.09
C VAL A 4 27.64 -2.02 -4.10
N VAL A 5 27.91 -0.75 -3.81
CA VAL A 5 28.79 -0.40 -2.68
C VAL A 5 27.90 -0.29 -1.45
N LEU A 6 28.20 -1.10 -0.45
CA LEU A 6 27.42 -1.19 0.78
C LEU A 6 28.36 -0.99 1.94
N LEU A 7 28.09 0.02 2.76
CA LEU A 7 28.84 0.20 3.99
C LEU A 7 28.28 -0.73 5.06
N HIS A 8 29.06 -1.72 5.47
CA HIS A 8 28.71 -2.62 6.57
C HIS A 8 29.97 -3.19 7.20
N ASN A 9 29.93 -3.35 8.51
CA ASN A 9 30.98 -3.96 9.34
C ASN A 9 30.92 -5.50 9.41
N GLU A 10 29.87 -6.14 8.88
CA GLU A 10 29.64 -7.60 8.93
C GLU A 10 29.40 -8.12 7.52
N GLN A 11 30.31 -8.95 7.03
CA GLN A 11 30.32 -9.40 5.64
C GLN A 11 29.12 -10.30 5.29
N ASP A 12 28.66 -11.13 6.23
CA ASP A 12 27.55 -12.06 6.02
C ASP A 12 26.20 -11.34 5.90
N LYS A 13 25.95 -10.34 6.76
CA LYS A 13 24.72 -9.52 6.72
C LYS A 13 24.67 -8.65 5.48
N ALA A 14 25.79 -8.02 5.12
CA ALA A 14 25.91 -7.29 3.88
C ALA A 14 25.57 -8.14 2.66
N GLN A 15 26.04 -9.39 2.63
CA GLN A 15 25.78 -10.30 1.53
C GLN A 15 24.31 -10.74 1.46
N ALA A 16 23.65 -10.90 2.61
CA ALA A 16 22.22 -11.20 2.69
C ALA A 16 21.34 -10.05 2.15
N MET A 17 21.81 -8.80 2.24
CA MET A 17 21.09 -7.62 1.76
C MET A 17 21.24 -7.34 0.27
N ILE A 18 22.22 -7.94 -0.43
CA ILE A 18 22.50 -7.62 -1.84
C ILE A 18 21.74 -8.55 -2.80
N PRO A 19 21.08 -8.02 -3.85
CA PRO A 19 20.33 -8.84 -4.80
C PRO A 19 21.23 -9.82 -5.57
N HIS A 20 20.65 -10.95 -5.99
CA HIS A 20 21.36 -11.92 -6.84
C HIS A 20 21.88 -11.27 -8.12
N GLY A 21 23.13 -11.59 -8.48
CA GLY A 21 23.81 -11.03 -9.65
C GLY A 21 24.54 -9.70 -9.41
N TYR A 22 24.49 -9.16 -8.19
CA TYR A 22 25.29 -8.01 -7.76
C TYR A 22 26.39 -8.44 -6.79
N THR A 23 27.52 -7.75 -6.83
CA THR A 23 28.64 -8.00 -5.91
C THR A 23 28.64 -6.92 -4.82
N PRO A 24 28.57 -7.29 -3.52
CA PRO A 24 28.72 -6.35 -2.42
C PRO A 24 30.16 -5.83 -2.38
N ILE A 25 30.33 -4.51 -2.30
CA ILE A 25 31.62 -3.88 -2.04
C ILE A 25 31.54 -3.23 -0.66
N LEU A 26 32.16 -3.88 0.32
CA LEU A 26 32.12 -3.47 1.73
C LEU A 26 33.02 -2.28 2.01
N ALA A 27 32.54 -1.31 2.77
CA ALA A 27 33.40 -0.32 3.41
C ALA A 27 33.08 -0.26 4.91
N THR A 28 34.10 0.00 5.73
CA THR A 28 33.98 0.02 7.20
C THR A 28 34.20 1.42 7.79
N THR A 29 34.69 2.37 6.99
CA THR A 29 34.82 3.79 7.35
C THR A 29 34.34 4.67 6.21
N LYS A 30 34.15 5.97 6.48
CA LYS A 30 33.79 6.98 5.47
C LYS A 30 34.82 7.05 4.35
N GLU A 31 36.09 7.13 4.69
CA GLU A 31 37.19 7.32 3.75
C GLU A 31 37.25 6.11 2.79
N VAL A 32 37.17 4.90 3.35
CA VAL A 32 37.15 3.66 2.56
C VAL A 32 35.90 3.58 1.68
N PHE A 33 34.77 4.09 2.16
CA PHE A 33 33.54 4.13 1.37
C PHE A 33 33.66 5.06 0.17
N LEU A 34 34.13 6.30 0.39
CA LEU A 34 34.30 7.29 -0.68
C LEU A 34 35.32 6.83 -1.72
N ASP A 35 36.45 6.26 -1.29
CA ASP A 35 37.44 5.67 -2.19
C ASP A 35 36.82 4.58 -3.08
N LYS A 36 35.99 3.71 -2.49
CA LYS A 36 35.32 2.63 -3.21
C LYS A 36 34.24 3.14 -4.15
N VAL A 37 33.48 4.16 -3.77
CA VAL A 37 32.51 4.81 -4.67
C VAL A 37 33.23 5.36 -5.90
N GLN A 38 34.34 6.08 -5.72
CA GLN A 38 35.14 6.63 -6.82
C GLN A 38 35.76 5.54 -7.69
N GLN A 39 36.33 4.50 -7.07
CA GLN A 39 37.00 3.40 -7.76
C GLN A 39 36.02 2.55 -8.59
N TYR A 40 34.87 2.20 -8.00
CA TYR A 40 33.98 1.18 -8.57
C TYR A 40 32.77 1.74 -9.32
N LYS A 41 32.42 3.01 -9.09
CA LYS A 41 31.26 3.71 -9.68
C LYS A 41 29.99 2.86 -9.60
N PRO A 42 29.48 2.58 -8.40
CA PRO A 42 28.36 1.66 -8.20
C PRO A 42 27.04 2.17 -8.78
N ASP A 43 26.14 1.23 -9.06
CA ASP A 43 24.76 1.53 -9.49
C ASP A 43 23.91 2.06 -8.32
N VAL A 44 24.18 1.57 -7.10
CA VAL A 44 23.58 2.05 -5.85
C VAL A 44 24.58 2.00 -4.70
N CYS A 45 24.47 2.99 -3.82
CA CYS A 45 25.23 3.14 -2.60
C CYS A 45 24.30 2.94 -1.40
N VAL A 46 24.58 1.95 -0.55
CA VAL A 46 23.79 1.67 0.65
C VAL A 46 24.55 2.15 1.89
N ILE A 47 23.92 3.01 2.68
CA ILE A 47 24.48 3.74 3.81
C ILE A 47 23.72 3.34 5.08
N LEU A 48 24.47 2.87 6.07
CA LEU A 48 23.99 2.56 7.42
C LEU A 48 24.55 3.60 8.40
N PRO A 49 23.78 4.66 8.77
CA PRO A 49 24.26 5.77 9.59
C PRO A 49 24.84 5.34 10.94
N SER A 50 24.33 4.25 11.51
CA SER A 50 24.80 3.68 12.78
C SER A 50 26.27 3.23 12.75
N LEU A 51 26.87 3.11 11.56
CA LEU A 51 28.25 2.65 11.37
C LEU A 51 29.23 3.80 11.13
N PHE A 52 28.80 5.06 11.17
CA PHE A 52 29.68 6.23 11.02
C PHE A 52 29.92 6.95 12.35
N GLN A 53 31.13 7.49 12.48
CA GLN A 53 31.36 8.60 13.40
C GLN A 53 30.96 9.90 12.70
N GLY A 54 29.85 10.51 13.14
CA GLY A 54 29.29 11.73 12.56
C GLY A 54 28.10 11.49 11.63
N ASN A 55 27.57 12.58 11.06
CA ASN A 55 26.36 12.53 10.25
C ASN A 55 26.69 12.17 8.79
N PRO A 56 26.12 11.08 8.23
CA PRO A 56 26.39 10.69 6.85
C PRO A 56 25.93 11.72 5.81
N TRP A 57 25.03 12.62 6.20
CA TRP A 57 24.45 13.64 5.35
C TRP A 57 25.44 14.73 4.93
N ASP A 58 26.48 14.94 5.74
CA ASP A 58 27.46 16.01 5.52
C ASP A 58 28.29 15.77 4.26
N TRP A 59 28.30 14.54 3.74
CA TRP A 59 29.09 14.11 2.58
C TRP A 59 28.28 13.34 1.53
N LEU A 60 26.94 13.34 1.62
CA LEU A 60 26.07 12.73 0.58
C LEU A 60 26.28 13.35 -0.80
N THR A 61 26.70 14.61 -0.88
CA THR A 61 27.04 15.31 -2.14
C THR A 61 28.27 14.73 -2.84
N GLU A 62 29.13 14.02 -2.11
CA GLU A 62 30.39 13.46 -2.63
C GLU A 62 30.18 12.11 -3.34
N ILE A 63 28.96 11.57 -3.28
CA ILE A 63 28.62 10.24 -3.80
C ILE A 63 27.90 10.40 -5.15
N HIS A 64 28.29 9.58 -6.13
CA HIS A 64 27.60 9.47 -7.42
C HIS A 64 26.76 8.19 -7.48
N GLY A 65 25.57 8.28 -8.10
CA GLY A 65 24.64 7.15 -8.25
C GLY A 65 23.39 7.29 -7.37
N LYS A 66 22.61 6.21 -7.26
CA LYS A 66 21.44 6.18 -6.35
C LYS A 66 21.92 5.99 -4.91
N HIS A 67 21.32 6.72 -3.97
CA HIS A 67 21.67 6.64 -2.55
C HIS A 67 20.54 5.99 -1.77
N VAL A 68 20.85 4.93 -1.03
CA VAL A 68 19.91 4.26 -0.13
C VAL A 68 20.47 4.39 1.28
N VAL A 69 19.76 5.07 2.16
CA VAL A 69 20.07 5.18 3.59
C VAL A 69 19.10 4.29 4.35
N ILE A 70 19.62 3.38 5.17
CA ILE A 70 18.80 2.64 6.13
C ILE A 70 18.77 3.44 7.42
N ARG A 71 17.60 3.96 7.79
CA ARG A 71 17.46 4.80 9.00
C ARG A 71 17.79 3.97 10.25
N PRO A 72 18.48 4.53 11.26
CA PRO A 72 18.68 3.85 12.54
C PRO A 72 17.37 3.77 13.33
N ALA A 73 17.10 2.63 13.98
CA ALA A 73 15.88 2.40 14.75
C ALA A 73 15.67 3.41 15.89
N GLU A 74 16.78 3.92 16.46
CA GLU A 74 16.81 4.78 17.65
C GLU A 74 16.56 6.26 17.32
N VAL A 75 16.66 6.66 16.06
CA VAL A 75 16.55 8.07 15.65
C VAL A 75 15.09 8.38 15.35
N GLN A 76 14.42 9.14 16.23
CA GLN A 76 13.04 9.62 16.08
C GLN A 76 12.90 10.82 15.11
N GLU A 77 13.97 11.24 14.44
CA GLU A 77 14.01 12.47 13.65
C GLU A 77 13.37 12.34 12.27
N TYR A 78 12.08 12.04 12.23
CA TYR A 78 11.27 12.05 11.00
C TYR A 78 11.47 13.35 10.19
N HIS A 79 11.61 14.50 10.87
CA HIS A 79 11.87 15.79 10.25
C HIS A 79 13.24 15.90 9.56
N LEU A 80 14.28 15.27 10.10
CA LEU A 80 15.60 15.24 9.46
C LEU A 80 15.50 14.49 8.12
N PHE A 81 14.89 13.32 8.10
CA PHE A 81 14.76 12.55 6.87
C PHE A 81 13.89 13.24 5.82
N LEU A 82 12.83 13.95 6.23
CA LEU A 82 12.06 14.82 5.34
C LEU A 82 12.92 15.96 4.77
N TYR A 83 13.76 16.60 5.59
CA TYR A 83 14.69 17.63 5.14
C TYR A 83 15.71 17.05 4.15
N LEU A 84 16.31 15.90 4.46
CA LEU A 84 17.29 15.24 3.62
C LEU A 84 16.72 14.80 2.28
N GLN A 85 15.50 14.27 2.24
CA GLN A 85 14.85 13.91 0.99
C GLN A 85 14.53 15.13 0.10
N ARG A 86 14.35 16.32 0.69
CA ARG A 86 14.22 17.58 -0.06
C ARG A 86 15.58 18.08 -0.58
N THR A 87 16.63 17.95 0.23
CA THR A 87 17.99 18.41 -0.11
C THR A 87 18.69 17.47 -1.09
N PHE A 88 18.43 16.16 -0.98
CA PHE A 88 19.02 15.08 -1.78
C PHE A 88 17.92 14.26 -2.46
N PRO A 89 17.46 14.68 -3.65
CA PRO A 89 16.34 14.03 -4.32
C PRO A 89 16.63 12.57 -4.74
N ASP A 90 17.90 12.16 -4.83
CA ASP A 90 18.34 10.77 -5.11
C ASP A 90 18.42 9.90 -3.86
N LEU A 91 18.11 10.46 -2.69
CA LEU A 91 18.16 9.76 -1.41
C LEU A 91 16.88 8.98 -1.15
N ILE A 92 17.02 7.67 -1.05
CA ILE A 92 16.00 6.74 -0.63
C ILE A 92 16.26 6.43 0.84
N VAL A 93 15.27 6.63 1.70
CA VAL A 93 15.38 6.33 3.14
C VAL A 93 14.55 5.10 3.44
N VAL A 94 15.19 4.04 3.92
CA VAL A 94 14.60 2.74 4.24
C VAL A 94 14.27 2.64 5.73
N ASP A 95 13.14 2.02 6.05
CA ASP A 95 12.67 1.80 7.42
C ASP A 95 13.67 0.91 8.21
N PRO A 96 14.04 1.28 9.46
CA PRO A 96 14.90 0.45 10.32
C PRO A 96 14.37 -0.96 10.59
N LEU A 97 13.06 -1.17 10.45
CA LEU A 97 12.40 -2.44 10.81
C LEU A 97 12.44 -3.48 9.70
N LEU A 98 12.99 -3.16 8.53
CA LEU A 98 13.15 -4.15 7.46
C LEU A 98 14.23 -5.17 7.79
N THR A 99 13.93 -6.43 7.53
CA THR A 99 14.89 -7.53 7.55
C THR A 99 15.82 -7.48 6.34
N GLU A 100 16.94 -8.20 6.40
CA GLU A 100 17.93 -8.24 5.33
C GLU A 100 17.32 -8.75 4.00
N LEU A 101 16.40 -9.72 4.08
CA LEU A 101 15.68 -10.23 2.91
C LEU A 101 14.78 -9.18 2.26
N GLU A 102 14.10 -8.36 3.06
CA GLU A 102 13.22 -7.29 2.57
C GLU A 102 14.03 -6.17 1.91
N ILE A 103 15.20 -5.85 2.47
CA ILE A 103 16.16 -4.91 1.88
C ILE A 103 16.71 -5.47 0.55
N GLN A 104 17.02 -6.76 0.50
CA GLN A 104 17.47 -7.43 -0.71
C GLN A 104 16.43 -7.37 -1.84
N GLN A 105 15.17 -7.66 -1.54
CA GLN A 105 14.08 -7.57 -2.51
C GLN A 105 13.91 -6.13 -3.01
N PHE A 106 13.91 -5.16 -2.10
CA PHE A 106 13.84 -3.74 -2.41
C PHE A 106 14.94 -3.30 -3.39
N LEU A 107 16.21 -3.60 -3.07
CA LEU A 107 17.35 -3.25 -3.93
C LEU A 107 17.27 -3.96 -5.30
N GLY A 108 16.79 -5.22 -5.33
CA GLY A 108 16.65 -5.99 -6.55
C GLY A 108 15.70 -5.30 -7.53
N HIS A 109 14.57 -4.80 -7.03
CA HIS A 109 13.62 -4.08 -7.86
C HIS A 109 14.11 -2.68 -8.25
N LEU A 110 14.79 -1.96 -7.35
CA LEU A 110 15.36 -0.63 -7.63
C LEU A 110 16.33 -0.63 -8.82
N LEU A 111 17.08 -1.73 -8.99
CA LEU A 111 18.16 -1.88 -9.96
C LEU A 111 17.73 -2.57 -11.28
N ALA A 112 16.52 -3.13 -11.34
CA ALA A 112 15.99 -3.84 -12.50
C ALA A 112 15.39 -2.91 -13.59
N GLU A 113 16.01 -1.75 -13.83
CA GLU A 113 15.40 -0.65 -14.59
C GLU A 113 14.88 -1.01 -16.00
N GLU A 114 13.56 -1.17 -16.19
CA GLU A 114 12.91 -1.20 -17.51
C GLU A 114 11.88 -0.08 -17.68
N PRO A 115 11.97 0.76 -18.74
CA PRO A 115 11.05 1.88 -18.95
C PRO A 115 9.61 1.38 -19.13
N ILE A 116 8.66 2.04 -18.46
CA ILE A 116 7.24 1.75 -18.64
C ILE A 116 6.77 2.51 -19.87
N ALA A 117 6.24 1.77 -20.85
CA ALA A 117 5.64 2.38 -22.03
C ALA A 117 4.44 3.24 -21.62
N ASP A 118 4.38 4.44 -22.20
CA ASP A 118 3.31 5.42 -22.04
C ASP A 118 2.05 4.92 -22.78
N VAL A 119 1.33 4.00 -22.14
CA VAL A 119 0.10 3.43 -22.71
C VAL A 119 -1.05 4.32 -22.26
N GLN A 120 -1.77 4.93 -23.21
CA GLN A 120 -3.08 5.54 -22.94
C GLN A 120 -3.98 4.47 -22.31
N ARG A 121 -4.26 4.67 -21.02
CA ARG A 121 -5.04 3.74 -20.19
C ARG A 121 -6.36 4.39 -19.81
N PRO A 122 -7.43 3.59 -19.62
CA PRO A 122 -8.70 4.11 -19.16
C PRO A 122 -8.52 4.90 -17.85
N VAL A 123 -9.39 5.91 -17.65
CA VAL A 123 -9.38 6.67 -16.40
C VAL A 123 -9.69 5.70 -15.25
N PRO A 124 -8.76 5.50 -14.32
CA PRO A 124 -8.89 4.59 -13.19
C PRO A 124 -10.03 5.02 -12.29
N LYS A 125 -10.64 4.05 -11.61
CA LYS A 125 -11.60 4.33 -10.54
C LYS A 125 -10.92 4.24 -9.19
N THR A 126 -10.95 5.34 -8.44
CA THR A 126 -10.28 5.50 -7.15
C THR A 126 -11.31 5.61 -6.03
N ARG A 127 -11.15 4.79 -4.99
CA ARG A 127 -12.12 4.68 -3.89
C ARG A 127 -11.42 4.72 -2.54
N ALA A 128 -11.87 5.60 -1.65
CA ALA A 128 -11.46 5.58 -0.25
C ALA A 128 -12.47 4.83 0.61
N PHE A 129 -12.02 3.84 1.39
CA PHE A 129 -12.82 3.20 2.42
C PHE A 129 -12.50 3.83 3.77
N VAL A 130 -13.46 4.54 4.35
CA VAL A 130 -13.26 5.41 5.51
C VAL A 130 -14.05 4.90 6.71
N GLY A 131 -13.41 4.83 7.88
CA GLY A 131 -14.00 4.27 9.10
C GLY A 131 -13.53 4.94 10.38
N THR A 132 -14.33 4.81 11.44
CA THR A 132 -14.07 5.34 12.78
C THR A 132 -13.13 4.45 13.63
N GLY A 133 -12.71 3.31 13.06
CA GLY A 133 -11.90 2.27 13.70
C GLY A 133 -12.75 1.05 14.07
N GLY A 134 -12.24 -0.17 13.85
CA GLY A 134 -12.95 -1.41 14.20
C GLY A 134 -14.21 -1.70 13.35
N THR A 135 -14.47 -0.90 12.30
CA THR A 135 -15.61 -1.07 11.39
C THR A 135 -15.41 -2.21 10.38
N GLY A 136 -14.24 -2.85 10.37
CA GLY A 136 -13.97 -4.01 9.53
C GLY A 136 -13.58 -3.69 8.08
N ILE A 137 -13.04 -2.49 7.80
CA ILE A 137 -12.55 -2.10 6.46
C ILE A 137 -11.51 -3.11 5.95
N THR A 138 -10.43 -3.30 6.70
CA THR A 138 -9.35 -4.22 6.31
C THR A 138 -9.88 -5.63 6.05
N THR A 139 -10.74 -6.15 6.93
CA THR A 139 -11.37 -7.46 6.74
C THR A 139 -12.23 -7.49 5.47
N PHE A 140 -13.01 -6.43 5.23
CA PHE A 140 -13.77 -6.31 3.99
C PHE A 140 -12.87 -6.31 2.76
N LEU A 141 -11.76 -5.57 2.75
CA LEU A 141 -10.83 -5.53 1.62
C LEU A 141 -10.20 -6.91 1.35
N LEU A 142 -9.78 -7.62 2.41
CA LEU A 142 -9.26 -8.99 2.30
C LEU A 142 -10.27 -9.98 1.70
N LEU A 143 -11.57 -9.76 1.93
CA LEU A 143 -12.64 -10.61 1.38
C LEU A 143 -13.05 -10.19 -0.03
N ALA A 144 -13.23 -8.88 -0.23
CA ALA A 144 -13.90 -8.33 -1.38
C ALA A 144 -12.94 -8.12 -2.56
N ALA A 145 -11.68 -7.77 -2.32
CA ALA A 145 -10.72 -7.54 -3.40
C ALA A 145 -10.45 -8.81 -4.22
N PRO A 146 -10.18 -9.99 -3.62
CA PRO A 146 -9.98 -11.22 -4.40
C PRO A 146 -11.26 -11.66 -5.13
N TRP A 147 -12.43 -11.48 -4.51
CA TRP A 147 -13.71 -11.75 -5.17
C TRP A 147 -13.94 -10.85 -6.39
N TYR A 148 -13.67 -9.56 -6.23
CA TYR A 148 -13.82 -8.54 -7.28
C TYR A 148 -12.82 -8.80 -8.41
N ALA A 149 -11.55 -9.06 -8.10
CA ALA A 149 -10.52 -9.42 -9.07
C ALA A 149 -10.89 -10.65 -9.89
N ALA A 150 -11.55 -11.64 -9.27
CA ALA A 150 -12.06 -12.82 -9.99
C ALA A 150 -13.23 -12.49 -10.94
N GLN A 151 -14.02 -11.45 -10.69
CA GLN A 151 -15.06 -10.97 -11.61
C GLN A 151 -14.47 -10.14 -12.75
N PHE A 152 -13.35 -9.46 -12.51
CA PHE A 152 -12.70 -8.56 -13.45
C PHE A 152 -11.21 -8.92 -13.62
N PRO A 153 -10.90 -10.09 -14.22
CA PRO A 153 -9.53 -10.59 -14.31
C PRO A 153 -8.61 -9.69 -15.14
N ASP A 154 -9.18 -8.90 -16.07
CA ASP A 154 -8.43 -8.00 -16.93
C ASP A 154 -8.12 -6.64 -16.27
N LYS A 155 -8.70 -6.36 -15.08
CA LYS A 155 -8.43 -5.13 -14.33
C LYS A 155 -7.22 -5.31 -13.43
N ARG A 156 -6.33 -4.33 -13.44
CA ARG A 156 -5.23 -4.16 -12.47
C ARG A 156 -5.77 -3.39 -11.28
N ILE A 157 -5.71 -4.00 -10.11
CA ILE A 157 -6.27 -3.46 -8.87
C ILE A 157 -5.12 -3.14 -7.92
N LEU A 158 -5.14 -1.96 -7.31
CA LEU A 158 -4.22 -1.59 -6.25
C LEU A 158 -4.97 -1.47 -4.92
N LEU A 159 -4.46 -2.17 -3.90
CA LEU A 159 -4.85 -1.96 -2.51
C LEU A 159 -3.79 -1.12 -1.81
N VAL A 160 -4.20 -0.03 -1.17
CA VAL A 160 -3.31 0.92 -0.51
C VAL A 160 -3.64 0.95 0.99
N ASP A 161 -2.73 0.47 1.83
CA ASP A 161 -2.88 0.55 3.28
C ASP A 161 -2.47 1.93 3.78
N MET A 162 -3.43 2.83 4.03
CA MET A 162 -3.17 4.17 4.56
C MET A 162 -3.49 4.31 6.05
N ASN A 163 -3.63 3.19 6.75
CA ASN A 163 -4.07 3.20 8.14
C ASN A 163 -2.89 3.50 9.08
N GLU A 164 -2.72 4.78 9.42
CA GLU A 164 -1.60 5.31 10.21
C GLU A 164 -1.29 4.53 11.49
N TYR A 165 -2.34 4.10 12.21
CA TYR A 165 -2.21 3.47 13.52
C TYR A 165 -2.15 1.95 13.48
N LYS A 166 -2.59 1.33 12.38
CA LYS A 166 -2.69 -0.13 12.25
C LYS A 166 -2.37 -0.58 10.83
N ARG A 167 -1.20 -1.19 10.66
CA ARG A 167 -0.72 -1.79 9.40
C ARG A 167 -1.41 -3.12 9.07
N ASP A 168 -2.68 -3.28 9.41
CA ASP A 168 -3.37 -4.58 9.42
C ASP A 168 -3.44 -5.19 8.01
N LEU A 169 -3.69 -4.38 6.98
CA LEU A 169 -3.72 -4.84 5.59
C LEU A 169 -2.33 -5.25 5.12
N SER A 170 -1.33 -4.41 5.41
CA SER A 170 0.06 -4.69 5.07
C SER A 170 0.56 -5.97 5.74
N VAL A 171 0.19 -6.20 7.01
CA VAL A 171 0.58 -7.40 7.75
C VAL A 171 -0.11 -8.65 7.19
N ALA A 172 -1.42 -8.60 6.95
CA ALA A 172 -2.16 -9.73 6.42
C ALA A 172 -1.65 -10.20 5.04
N LEU A 173 -1.14 -9.27 4.23
CA LEU A 173 -0.71 -9.51 2.85
C LEU A 173 0.81 -9.53 2.68
N SER A 174 1.58 -9.49 3.76
CA SER A 174 3.04 -9.44 3.74
C SER A 174 3.60 -8.27 2.88
N ALA A 175 2.92 -7.12 2.89
CA ALA A 175 3.23 -5.92 2.11
C ALA A 175 4.12 -4.91 2.85
N GLN A 176 4.63 -5.24 4.04
CA GLN A 176 5.56 -4.39 4.80
C GLN A 176 6.80 -3.94 4.02
N PRO A 177 7.38 -4.74 3.09
CA PRO A 177 8.52 -4.29 2.28
C PRO A 177 8.14 -3.26 1.21
N ALA A 178 6.88 -3.32 0.77
CA ALA A 178 6.33 -2.46 -0.27
C ALA A 178 5.83 -1.14 0.33
N GLN A 179 6.74 -0.36 0.94
CA GLN A 179 6.36 0.93 1.51
C GLN A 179 6.43 2.06 0.48
N LEU A 180 5.33 2.79 0.33
CA LEU A 180 5.22 3.96 -0.54
C LEU A 180 6.10 5.14 -0.05
N SER A 181 6.47 5.18 1.23
CA SER A 181 7.49 6.11 1.76
C SER A 181 8.81 6.01 0.98
N LEU A 182 9.18 4.80 0.54
CA LEU A 182 10.38 4.52 -0.26
C LEU A 182 10.26 5.06 -1.69
N MET A 183 9.03 5.26 -2.18
CA MET A 183 8.75 5.80 -3.51
C MET A 183 8.84 7.32 -3.59
N GLN A 184 8.74 8.06 -2.49
CA GLN A 184 8.53 9.52 -2.56
C GLN A 184 9.61 10.25 -3.36
N ALA A 185 10.87 9.84 -3.21
CA ALA A 185 12.00 10.37 -3.99
C ALA A 185 11.88 10.06 -5.50
N HIS A 186 11.30 8.90 -5.86
CA HIS A 186 11.08 8.49 -7.25
C HIS A 186 9.89 9.23 -7.87
N LEU A 187 8.79 9.32 -7.13
CA LEU A 187 7.57 10.00 -7.55
C LEU A 187 7.81 11.50 -7.78
N ALA A 188 8.63 12.14 -6.94
CA ALA A 188 9.04 13.54 -7.10
C ALA A 188 9.83 13.80 -8.40
N LYS A 189 10.46 12.76 -8.96
CA LYS A 189 11.25 12.82 -10.21
C LYS A 189 10.47 12.43 -11.45
N GLY A 190 9.16 12.24 -11.32
CA GLY A 190 8.33 11.76 -12.42
C GLY A 190 8.61 10.30 -12.82
N ASN A 191 9.37 9.56 -12.01
CA ASN A 191 9.53 8.12 -12.19
C ASN A 191 8.32 7.42 -11.57
N ASP A 192 7.47 6.86 -12.44
CA ASP A 192 6.17 6.31 -12.08
C ASP A 192 6.18 4.79 -11.89
N ARG A 193 7.37 4.16 -11.88
CA ARG A 193 7.50 2.72 -11.67
C ARG A 193 6.97 2.28 -10.31
N PHE A 194 5.79 1.69 -10.32
CA PHE A 194 5.08 1.23 -9.13
C PHE A 194 5.47 -0.19 -8.69
N THR A 195 5.86 -1.06 -9.65
CA THR A 195 6.14 -2.49 -9.42
C THR A 195 7.13 -2.81 -8.29
N PRO A 196 8.26 -2.07 -8.12
CA PRO A 196 9.23 -2.31 -7.04
C PRO A 196 8.67 -2.14 -5.64
N PHE A 197 7.56 -1.43 -5.54
CA PHE A 197 7.00 -0.93 -4.29
C PHE A 197 5.60 -1.47 -4.08
N THR A 198 5.27 -2.56 -4.77
CA THR A 198 4.04 -3.32 -4.54
C THR A 198 4.40 -4.78 -4.33
N VAL A 199 3.69 -5.45 -3.43
CA VAL A 199 3.64 -6.90 -3.40
C VAL A 199 2.41 -7.38 -4.19
N GLN A 200 2.53 -8.54 -4.82
CA GLN A 200 1.38 -9.19 -5.44
C GLN A 200 0.53 -9.87 -4.39
N HIS A 201 -0.79 -9.82 -4.57
CA HIS A 201 -1.71 -10.51 -3.67
C HIS A 201 -1.52 -12.04 -3.78
N PRO A 202 -1.45 -12.79 -2.66
CA PRO A 202 -1.10 -14.22 -2.68
C PRO A 202 -2.02 -15.12 -3.52
N THR A 203 -3.27 -14.71 -3.70
CA THR A 203 -4.32 -15.51 -4.37
C THR A 203 -4.91 -14.86 -5.63
N ALA A 204 -4.42 -13.68 -6.03
CA ALA A 204 -4.97 -12.93 -7.17
C ALA A 204 -3.87 -12.14 -7.89
N ASN A 205 -3.45 -12.60 -9.06
CA ASN A 205 -2.29 -12.08 -9.80
C ASN A 205 -2.50 -10.68 -10.41
N ASN A 206 -3.72 -10.17 -10.40
CA ASN A 206 -4.08 -8.84 -10.90
C ASN A 206 -4.32 -7.84 -9.76
N ILE A 207 -3.97 -8.21 -8.51
CA ILE A 207 -4.01 -7.32 -7.36
C ILE A 207 -2.59 -7.04 -6.89
N SER A 208 -2.22 -5.76 -6.90
CA SER A 208 -1.05 -5.23 -6.23
C SER A 208 -1.43 -4.63 -4.89
N VAL A 209 -0.53 -4.70 -3.91
CA VAL A 209 -0.71 -4.17 -2.56
C VAL A 209 0.48 -3.29 -2.21
N ILE A 210 0.20 -2.14 -1.61
CA ILE A 210 1.23 -1.21 -1.14
C ILE A 210 0.93 -0.74 0.28
N SER A 211 1.97 -0.65 1.09
CA SER A 211 1.92 -0.05 2.42
C SER A 211 2.17 1.45 2.32
N ALA A 212 1.19 2.25 2.73
CA ALA A 212 1.26 3.72 2.74
C ALA A 212 1.03 4.26 4.16
N VAL A 213 1.44 3.51 5.18
CA VAL A 213 1.17 3.83 6.58
C VAL A 213 2.15 4.88 7.11
N LYS A 214 1.77 6.16 6.94
CA LYS A 214 2.43 7.34 7.49
C LYS A 214 1.49 8.56 7.44
N PRO A 215 1.82 9.69 8.08
CA PRO A 215 1.20 10.96 7.78
C PRO A 215 1.46 11.40 6.32
N TRP A 216 0.41 11.86 5.64
CA TRP A 216 0.45 12.31 4.24
C TRP A 216 0.21 13.81 4.12
N GLY A 217 1.09 14.50 3.38
CA GLY A 217 0.89 15.89 2.98
C GLY A 217 0.10 16.02 1.68
N SER A 218 -0.56 17.16 1.46
CA SER A 218 -1.42 17.37 0.28
C SER A 218 -0.71 17.17 -1.06
N GLN A 219 0.54 17.66 -1.18
CA GLN A 219 1.33 17.48 -2.40
C GLN A 219 1.68 16.01 -2.64
N GLU A 220 1.94 15.25 -1.58
CA GLU A 220 2.28 13.83 -1.67
C GLU A 220 1.07 13.02 -2.16
N ILE A 221 -0.14 13.37 -1.68
CA ILE A 221 -1.39 12.79 -2.17
C ILE A 221 -1.61 13.12 -3.64
N ALA A 222 -1.45 14.38 -4.06
CA ALA A 222 -1.62 14.75 -5.46
C ALA A 222 -0.67 13.96 -6.38
N THR A 223 0.59 13.82 -5.97
CA THR A 223 1.59 13.02 -6.69
C THR A 223 1.20 11.54 -6.72
N LEU A 224 0.82 10.97 -5.57
CA LEU A 224 0.37 9.58 -5.47
C LEU A 224 -0.80 9.32 -6.42
N MET A 225 -1.82 10.17 -6.39
CA MET A 225 -3.00 10.09 -7.25
C MET A 225 -2.60 10.17 -8.72
N GLY A 226 -1.75 11.13 -9.10
CA GLY A 226 -1.25 11.23 -10.48
C GLY A 226 -0.58 9.95 -10.96
N VAL A 227 0.16 9.26 -10.10
CA VAL A 227 0.87 8.02 -10.44
C VAL A 227 -0.05 6.81 -10.45
N VAL A 228 -0.74 6.49 -9.35
CA VAL A 228 -1.61 5.28 -9.28
C VAL A 228 -2.62 5.29 -10.42
N ARG A 229 -3.05 6.50 -10.81
CA ARG A 229 -4.00 6.66 -11.88
C ARG A 229 -3.49 6.24 -13.28
N ARG A 230 -2.18 6.20 -13.48
CA ARG A 230 -1.55 5.71 -14.71
C ARG A 230 -1.32 4.20 -14.71
N HIS A 231 -1.26 3.56 -13.55
CA HIS A 231 -0.80 2.16 -13.42
C HIS A 231 -1.90 1.14 -13.17
N PHE A 232 -3.04 1.57 -12.63
CA PHE A 232 -4.11 0.68 -12.20
C PHE A 232 -5.43 1.08 -12.83
N ASP A 233 -6.36 0.14 -12.93
CA ASP A 233 -7.72 0.40 -13.42
C ASP A 233 -8.67 0.67 -12.23
N GLU A 234 -8.32 0.14 -11.04
CA GLU A 234 -9.03 0.35 -9.77
C GLU A 234 -8.02 0.56 -8.64
N VAL A 235 -8.26 1.54 -7.76
CA VAL A 235 -7.41 1.82 -6.59
C VAL A 235 -8.26 1.97 -5.35
N TRP A 236 -8.01 1.15 -4.34
CA TRP A 236 -8.77 1.10 -3.10
C TRP A 236 -7.87 1.48 -1.92
N PHE A 237 -8.24 2.56 -1.22
CA PHE A 237 -7.50 3.07 -0.07
C PHE A 237 -8.17 2.57 1.23
N ASP A 238 -7.43 1.86 2.08
CA ASP A 238 -7.81 1.52 3.46
C ASP A 238 -7.47 2.71 4.37
N VAL A 239 -8.49 3.47 4.78
CA VAL A 239 -8.32 4.70 5.56
C VAL A 239 -9.04 4.58 6.89
N SER A 240 -8.29 4.50 7.99
CA SER A 240 -8.85 4.61 9.34
C SER A 240 -8.54 5.99 9.91
N ARG A 241 -9.57 6.68 10.41
CA ARG A 241 -9.52 8.03 11.02
C ARG A 241 -8.64 9.07 10.27
N PRO A 242 -9.25 9.92 9.43
CA PRO A 242 -8.57 10.73 8.43
C PRO A 242 -7.87 12.01 8.96
N SER A 243 -7.24 12.02 10.14
CA SER A 243 -6.62 13.25 10.72
C SER A 243 -5.67 13.99 9.76
N HIS A 244 -5.16 13.31 8.72
CA HIS A 244 -4.31 13.89 7.66
C HIS A 244 -4.81 13.61 6.22
N VAL A 245 -6.07 13.21 6.02
CA VAL A 245 -6.58 12.67 4.75
C VAL A 245 -7.63 13.52 4.00
N PRO A 246 -8.02 14.77 4.37
CA PRO A 246 -8.99 15.56 3.58
C PRO A 246 -8.64 15.66 2.09
N ARG A 247 -7.36 15.87 1.77
CA ARG A 247 -6.92 15.97 0.37
C ARG A 247 -7.15 14.69 -0.43
N LEU A 248 -6.99 13.51 0.18
CA LEU A 248 -7.28 12.26 -0.52
C LEU A 248 -8.78 12.17 -0.83
N LEU A 249 -9.63 12.54 0.12
CA LEU A 249 -11.09 12.50 -0.05
C LEU A 249 -11.56 13.46 -1.16
N GLU A 250 -10.90 14.60 -1.34
CA GLU A 250 -11.13 15.49 -2.48
C GLU A 250 -10.78 14.85 -3.82
N GLU A 251 -9.67 14.11 -3.86
CA GLU A 251 -9.07 13.59 -5.10
C GLU A 251 -9.71 12.29 -5.57
N VAL A 252 -10.25 11.46 -4.68
CA VAL A 252 -10.89 10.18 -5.05
C VAL A 252 -12.22 10.38 -5.78
N ASP A 253 -12.61 9.36 -6.55
CA ASP A 253 -13.84 9.36 -7.34
C ASP A 253 -15.06 9.01 -6.47
N ASP A 254 -14.93 8.06 -5.55
CA ASP A 254 -15.96 7.79 -4.54
C ASP A 254 -15.41 7.47 -3.14
N ILE A 255 -16.21 7.83 -2.12
CA ILE A 255 -15.90 7.60 -0.71
C ILE A 255 -16.91 6.58 -0.18
N VAL A 256 -16.41 5.48 0.34
CA VAL A 256 -17.22 4.46 1.01
C VAL A 256 -17.01 4.57 2.51
N TYR A 257 -17.98 5.18 3.19
CA TYR A 257 -18.03 5.24 4.64
C TYR A 257 -18.48 3.88 5.18
N VAL A 258 -17.54 3.19 5.83
CA VAL A 258 -17.74 1.83 6.37
C VAL A 258 -18.19 1.95 7.82
N VAL A 259 -19.41 1.48 8.11
CA VAL A 259 -20.02 1.59 9.43
C VAL A 259 -20.49 0.23 9.95
N LYS A 260 -20.42 0.08 11.27
CA LYS A 260 -21.14 -0.95 12.01
C LYS A 260 -22.47 -0.37 12.51
N PRO A 261 -23.56 -1.15 12.56
CA PRO A 261 -24.86 -0.70 13.09
C PRO A 261 -24.84 -0.58 14.63
N ASP A 262 -23.99 0.30 15.16
CA ASP A 262 -23.97 0.68 16.58
C ASP A 262 -23.87 2.20 16.76
N ALA A 263 -24.44 2.71 17.85
CA ALA A 263 -24.60 4.15 18.05
C ALA A 263 -23.28 4.93 18.06
N PHE A 264 -22.22 4.37 18.65
CA PHE A 264 -20.91 5.04 18.73
C PHE A 264 -20.23 5.10 17.37
N CYS A 265 -20.30 4.01 16.60
CA CYS A 265 -19.79 3.99 15.24
C CYS A 265 -20.51 5.03 14.36
N LEU A 266 -21.84 5.07 14.44
CA LEU A 266 -22.66 5.96 13.61
C LEU A 266 -22.49 7.43 13.99
N GLU A 267 -22.49 7.77 15.28
CA GLU A 267 -22.23 9.15 15.74
C GLU A 267 -20.79 9.58 15.39
N GLY A 268 -19.81 8.70 15.59
CA GLY A 268 -18.43 8.98 15.16
C GLY A 268 -18.35 9.25 13.65
N MET A 269 -19.10 8.50 12.85
CA MET A 269 -19.07 8.65 11.39
C MET A 269 -19.60 10.00 10.91
N LYS A 270 -20.63 10.57 11.57
CA LYS A 270 -21.14 11.91 11.23
C LYS A 270 -20.05 12.98 11.21
N SER A 271 -19.09 12.90 12.13
CA SER A 271 -17.96 13.84 12.18
C SER A 271 -16.92 13.67 11.07
N LEU A 272 -16.94 12.53 10.36
CA LEU A 272 -16.02 12.23 9.26
C LEU A 272 -16.63 12.45 7.88
N ILE A 273 -17.96 12.57 7.79
CA ILE A 273 -18.65 12.83 6.53
C ILE A 273 -18.40 14.28 6.12
N GLN A 274 -17.72 14.47 4.99
CA GLN A 274 -17.37 15.80 4.46
C GLN A 274 -17.88 16.02 3.03
N TYR A 275 -17.84 14.99 2.17
CA TYR A 275 -18.19 15.08 0.74
C TYR A 275 -19.37 14.15 0.43
N GLN A 276 -20.59 14.61 0.70
CA GLN A 276 -21.81 13.79 0.57
C GLN A 276 -22.12 13.38 -0.88
N ASP A 277 -21.72 14.17 -1.87
CA ASP A 277 -21.92 13.94 -3.30
C ASP A 277 -21.15 12.73 -3.83
N LYS A 278 -20.04 12.38 -3.19
CA LYS A 278 -19.21 11.20 -3.49
C LYS A 278 -19.44 10.04 -2.55
N ALA A 279 -20.29 10.23 -1.54
CA ALA A 279 -20.40 9.35 -0.39
C ALA A 279 -21.35 8.18 -0.63
N LYS A 280 -20.89 6.99 -0.25
CA LYS A 280 -21.72 5.79 -0.11
C LYS A 280 -21.52 5.21 1.27
N VAL A 281 -22.54 4.56 1.81
CA VAL A 281 -22.40 3.77 3.04
C VAL A 281 -22.25 2.29 2.74
N LEU A 282 -21.26 1.65 3.37
CA LEU A 282 -21.14 0.20 3.44
C LEU A 282 -21.36 -0.22 4.89
N ILE A 283 -22.40 -1.02 5.13
CA ILE A 283 -22.77 -1.44 6.49
C ILE A 283 -22.20 -2.83 6.74
N THR A 284 -21.17 -2.92 7.58
CA THR A 284 -20.54 -4.18 7.96
C THR A 284 -21.16 -4.73 9.24
N GLN A 285 -20.94 -6.03 9.47
CA GLN A 285 -21.49 -6.74 10.64
C GLN A 285 -23.02 -6.59 10.71
N PHE A 286 -23.66 -6.51 9.54
CA PHE A 286 -25.08 -6.18 9.43
C PHE A 286 -25.96 -7.36 9.85
N ASP A 287 -26.98 -7.02 10.63
CA ASP A 287 -28.02 -7.91 11.12
C ASP A 287 -29.31 -7.10 11.21
N ASP A 288 -30.25 -7.44 10.33
CA ASP A 288 -31.51 -6.72 10.11
C ASP A 288 -32.47 -6.82 11.30
N ARG A 289 -32.17 -7.66 12.29
CA ARG A 289 -32.92 -7.74 13.54
C ARG A 289 -32.67 -6.54 14.46
N TYR A 290 -31.58 -5.81 14.28
CA TYR A 290 -31.18 -4.71 15.18
C TYR A 290 -31.31 -3.32 14.56
N ALA A 291 -31.14 -3.20 13.24
CA ALA A 291 -31.30 -1.94 12.52
C ALA A 291 -31.60 -2.20 11.04
N SER A 292 -32.42 -1.34 10.44
CA SER A 292 -32.63 -1.33 9.00
C SER A 292 -31.57 -0.49 8.28
N VAL A 293 -31.36 -0.79 7.00
CA VAL A 293 -30.48 0.01 6.12
C VAL A 293 -31.00 1.45 6.02
N ASP A 294 -32.31 1.64 5.95
CA ASP A 294 -32.94 2.96 5.84
C ASP A 294 -32.71 3.81 7.08
N GLU A 295 -32.85 3.24 8.28
CA GLU A 295 -32.56 3.96 9.54
C GLU A 295 -31.11 4.44 9.59
N ILE A 296 -30.15 3.56 9.25
CA ILE A 296 -28.72 3.90 9.25
C ILE A 296 -28.42 4.98 8.21
N ARG A 297 -28.96 4.83 7.00
CA ARG A 297 -28.81 5.80 5.92
C ARG A 297 -29.36 7.16 6.30
N SER A 298 -30.59 7.21 6.82
CA SER A 298 -31.25 8.44 7.26
C SER A 298 -30.50 9.09 8.41
N PHE A 299 -29.99 8.30 9.35
CA PHE A 299 -29.20 8.81 10.46
C PHE A 299 -27.90 9.49 10.02
N LEU A 300 -27.22 8.93 9.02
CA LEU A 300 -25.98 9.49 8.45
C LEU A 300 -26.24 10.59 7.41
N GLN A 301 -27.50 10.80 7.01
CA GLN A 301 -27.90 11.76 5.97
C GLN A 301 -27.19 11.51 4.63
N LEU A 302 -27.01 10.23 4.28
CA LEU A 302 -26.44 9.82 3.00
C LEU A 302 -27.55 9.30 2.09
N SER A 303 -27.49 9.56 0.79
CA SER A 303 -28.49 9.02 -0.15
C SER A 303 -28.16 7.59 -0.60
N ASP A 304 -26.87 7.31 -0.75
CA ASP A 304 -26.38 6.13 -1.45
C ASP A 304 -25.85 5.05 -0.51
N VAL A 305 -26.27 3.82 -0.77
CA VAL A 305 -25.86 2.64 -0.01
C VAL A 305 -25.13 1.70 -0.96
N MET A 306 -23.84 1.47 -0.71
CA MET A 306 -23.08 0.46 -1.43
C MET A 306 -23.64 -0.94 -1.15
N GLY A 307 -24.07 -1.19 0.09
CA GLY A 307 -24.77 -2.40 0.49
C GLY A 307 -24.42 -2.84 1.90
N THR A 308 -24.68 -4.11 2.20
CA THR A 308 -24.48 -4.68 3.54
C THR A 308 -23.61 -5.93 3.50
N ILE A 309 -22.78 -6.08 4.52
CA ILE A 309 -21.92 -7.24 4.76
C ILE A 309 -22.33 -7.87 6.09
N PRO A 310 -22.78 -9.13 6.11
CA PRO A 310 -23.24 -9.77 7.32
C PRO A 310 -22.08 -10.06 8.28
N TYR A 311 -22.38 -10.12 9.58
CA TYR A 311 -21.46 -10.71 10.53
C TYR A 311 -21.40 -12.23 10.33
N GLU A 312 -20.19 -12.81 10.31
CA GLU A 312 -19.98 -14.25 10.20
C GLU A 312 -19.02 -14.75 11.28
N TYR A 313 -19.53 -15.64 12.14
CA TYR A 313 -18.80 -16.30 13.22
C TYR A 313 -17.50 -17.03 12.79
N PRO A 314 -17.40 -17.71 11.61
CA PRO A 314 -16.16 -18.38 11.22
C PRO A 314 -15.01 -17.43 10.86
N LEU A 315 -15.20 -16.11 10.91
CA LEU A 315 -14.10 -15.16 10.76
C LEU A 315 -13.13 -15.18 11.95
N LEU A 316 -13.49 -15.82 13.07
CA LEU A 316 -12.65 -15.92 14.25
C LEU A 316 -12.64 -17.34 14.86
N PRO A 317 -11.47 -17.83 15.33
CA PRO A 317 -10.13 -17.29 15.05
C PRO A 317 -9.64 -17.73 13.65
N LEU A 318 -9.27 -16.77 12.81
CA LEU A 318 -8.55 -17.02 11.56
C LEU A 318 -7.14 -16.45 11.65
N LYS A 319 -6.15 -17.21 11.19
CA LYS A 319 -4.85 -16.63 10.83
C LYS A 319 -5.03 -15.83 9.55
N LEU A 320 -4.75 -14.53 9.61
CA LEU A 320 -4.90 -13.62 8.47
C LEU A 320 -3.64 -13.58 7.57
N GLU A 321 -2.53 -14.19 8.03
CA GLU A 321 -1.28 -14.31 7.27
C GLU A 321 -1.51 -15.05 5.95
N GLY A 322 -1.10 -14.44 4.84
CA GLY A 322 -1.25 -14.99 3.49
C GLY A 322 -2.54 -14.59 2.78
N GLY A 323 -3.34 -13.69 3.36
CA GLY A 323 -4.39 -12.97 2.64
C GLY A 323 -5.60 -13.78 2.17
N HIS A 324 -5.72 -15.05 2.57
CA HIS A 324 -6.81 -15.90 2.12
C HIS A 324 -7.85 -16.10 3.22
N ILE A 325 -9.02 -15.50 3.03
CA ILE A 325 -10.20 -15.78 3.86
C ILE A 325 -11.27 -16.46 2.99
N PRO A 326 -11.63 -17.72 3.26
CA PRO A 326 -12.62 -18.43 2.45
C PRO A 326 -14.00 -17.78 2.60
N LEU A 327 -14.62 -17.43 1.47
CA LEU A 327 -15.95 -16.82 1.47
C LEU A 327 -17.04 -17.86 1.70
N SER A 328 -17.88 -17.65 2.71
CA SER A 328 -19.11 -18.43 2.83
C SER A 328 -20.09 -18.10 1.69
N LYS A 329 -21.13 -18.93 1.53
CA LYS A 329 -22.22 -18.66 0.58
C LYS A 329 -22.96 -17.36 0.90
N LYS A 330 -23.08 -16.99 2.17
CA LYS A 330 -23.79 -15.78 2.60
C LYS A 330 -22.94 -14.54 2.28
N MET A 331 -21.63 -14.58 2.56
CA MET A 331 -20.69 -13.52 2.19
C MET A 331 -20.61 -13.29 0.67
N ARG A 332 -20.51 -14.35 -0.15
CA ARG A 332 -20.50 -14.22 -1.62
C ARG A 332 -21.75 -13.51 -2.14
N LYS A 333 -22.92 -13.92 -1.64
CA LYS A 333 -24.20 -13.29 -2.01
C LYS A 333 -24.25 -11.81 -1.59
N ALA A 334 -23.61 -11.45 -0.48
CA ALA A 334 -23.52 -10.06 -0.05
C ALA A 334 -22.64 -9.25 -1.01
N LEU A 335 -21.44 -9.76 -1.35
CA LEU A 335 -20.52 -9.13 -2.31
C LEU A 335 -21.14 -8.96 -3.71
N GLU A 336 -21.88 -9.96 -4.19
CA GLU A 336 -22.61 -9.94 -5.47
C GLU A 336 -23.68 -8.83 -5.52
N LYS A 337 -24.24 -8.45 -4.36
CA LYS A 337 -25.28 -7.42 -4.26
C LYS A 337 -24.73 -6.02 -4.08
N LEU A 338 -23.43 -5.88 -3.82
CA LEU A 338 -22.85 -4.55 -3.61
C LEU A 338 -22.88 -3.72 -4.89
N GLN A 339 -23.18 -2.44 -4.74
CA GLN A 339 -23.21 -1.47 -5.81
C GLN A 339 -21.79 -0.97 -6.12
N TRP A 340 -21.04 -1.74 -6.90
CA TRP A 340 -19.68 -1.40 -7.31
C TRP A 340 -19.61 -0.17 -8.25
N GLY A 341 -20.76 0.28 -8.77
CA GLY A 341 -20.88 1.42 -9.69
C GLY A 341 -20.23 1.14 -11.04
N ILE A 342 -20.43 -0.06 -11.59
CA ILE A 342 -19.93 -0.50 -12.89
C ILE A 342 -21.17 -0.88 -13.71
N GLU A 343 -21.37 -0.23 -14.86
CA GLU A 343 -22.35 -0.69 -15.84
C GLU A 343 -21.91 -2.05 -16.39
N GLY A 344 -22.79 -3.04 -16.34
CA GLY A 344 -22.51 -4.33 -16.98
C GLY A 344 -21.98 -5.44 -16.08
N VAL A 345 -22.41 -5.55 -14.81
CA VAL A 345 -22.49 -6.87 -14.14
C VAL A 345 -23.61 -7.68 -14.83
N GLN A 346 -23.49 -7.90 -16.13
CA GLN A 346 -24.20 -8.99 -16.76
C GLN A 346 -23.55 -10.27 -16.24
N ARG A 347 -24.41 -11.15 -15.75
CA ARG A 347 -24.11 -12.50 -15.27
C ARG A 347 -23.34 -13.30 -16.33
N THR A 348 -22.04 -13.10 -16.50
CA THR A 348 -21.25 -13.85 -17.49
C THR A 348 -20.35 -14.87 -16.81
N GLY A 349 -20.87 -16.10 -16.70
CA GLY A 349 -20.12 -17.30 -17.10
C GLY A 349 -19.09 -17.93 -16.15
N TYR A 350 -18.69 -17.31 -15.03
CA TYR A 350 -17.60 -17.88 -14.22
C TYR A 350 -18.01 -18.99 -13.24
N LEU A 351 -19.29 -19.05 -12.84
CA LEU A 351 -19.85 -20.14 -12.02
C LEU A 351 -19.64 -21.54 -12.64
N ARG A 352 -19.49 -21.64 -13.97
CA ARG A 352 -19.18 -22.92 -14.65
C ARG A 352 -17.71 -23.33 -14.57
N ARG A 353 -16.77 -22.38 -14.58
CA ARG A 353 -15.33 -22.71 -14.57
C ARG A 353 -14.82 -23.03 -13.16
N TRP A 354 -15.34 -22.37 -12.12
CA TRP A 354 -14.93 -22.64 -10.74
C TRP A 354 -15.48 -23.98 -10.21
N MET A 355 -16.68 -24.40 -10.64
CA MET A 355 -17.22 -25.73 -10.29
C MET A 355 -16.54 -26.90 -11.02
N ALA A 356 -15.84 -26.66 -12.13
CA ALA A 356 -15.09 -27.70 -12.84
C ALA A 356 -13.76 -28.07 -12.15
N GLY A 357 -13.18 -27.14 -11.38
CA GLY A 357 -11.91 -27.33 -10.66
C GLY A 357 -12.01 -28.18 -9.38
N TRP A 358 -13.22 -28.52 -8.93
CA TRP A 358 -13.47 -29.36 -7.74
C TRP A 358 -13.81 -30.82 -8.08
N LYS A 359 -13.76 -31.20 -9.37
CA LYS A 359 -13.97 -32.58 -9.84
C LYS A 359 -12.70 -33.25 -10.38
N ARG A 360 -11.51 -32.89 -9.87
CA ARG A 360 -10.29 -33.65 -10.10
C ARG A 360 -9.58 -33.93 -8.80
#